data_AF-A0A0A2V1F3-F1
#
_entry.id   AF-A0A0A2V1F3-F1
#
_cell.length_a   1.000
_cell.length_b   1.000
_cell.length_c   1.000
_cell.angle_alpha   90.00
_cell.angle_beta   90.00
_cell.angle_gamma   90.00
#
_symmetry.space_group_name_H-M   'P 1'
#
loop_
_entity.id
_entity.type
_entity.pdbx_description
1 polymer ?
#
loop_
_entity_poly.entity_id
_entity_poly.type
_entity_poly.pdbx_seq_one_letter_code
_entity_poly.pdbx_strand_id
1 'polypeptide(L)'
;MKKDHSEKFKIVEKVFKYLQEIYENINKLENAKTEYQHLIMRNKDEYHIFVIKFLHLTSEAEIHKKDYKQLASITASFKRFKISASRLLTILRACQVITTEDYSVMKKL
;
A
#
# COMPACT_ATOMS: atom_id res chain seq x y z
N MET A 1 -2.48 -40.45 -30.90
CA MET A 1 -2.64 -38.97 -30.98
C MET A 1 -1.48 -38.31 -30.26
N LYS A 2 -0.59 -37.60 -30.96
CA LYS A 2 0.38 -36.71 -30.31
C LYS A 2 -0.44 -35.60 -29.65
N LYS A 3 -0.39 -35.48 -28.31
CA LYS A 3 -1.00 -34.36 -27.60
C LYS A 3 -0.38 -33.09 -28.18
N ASP A 4 -1.20 -32.20 -28.72
CA ASP A 4 -0.74 -30.92 -29.26
C ASP A 4 -0.17 -30.09 -28.10
N HIS A 5 1.14 -30.11 -27.95
CA HIS A 5 1.84 -29.35 -26.91
C HIS A 5 1.88 -27.86 -27.25
N SER A 6 1.50 -27.43 -28.46
CA SER A 6 1.65 -26.03 -28.90
C SER A 6 0.75 -25.07 -28.11
N GLU A 7 -0.45 -25.50 -27.70
CA GLU A 7 -1.32 -24.70 -26.84
C GLU A 7 -0.71 -24.48 -25.46
N LYS A 8 -0.07 -25.51 -24.88
CA LYS A 8 0.59 -25.39 -23.58
C LYS A 8 1.73 -24.39 -23.63
N PHE A 9 2.56 -24.42 -24.67
CA PHE A 9 3.65 -23.45 -24.84
C PHE A 9 3.12 -22.01 -25.01
N LYS A 10 2.06 -21.81 -25.80
CA LYS A 10 1.40 -20.50 -25.94
C LYS A 10 0.84 -19.97 -24.61
N ILE A 11 0.30 -20.85 -23.76
CA ILE A 11 -0.18 -20.46 -22.42
C ILE A 11 0.99 -20.07 -21.53
N VAL A 12 2.07 -20.86 -21.53
CA VAL A 12 3.27 -20.59 -20.72
C VAL A 12 3.92 -19.27 -21.10
N GLU A 13 4.09 -18.98 -22.39
CA GLU A 13 4.63 -17.69 -22.86
C GLU A 13 3.77 -16.50 -22.43
N LYS A 14 2.43 -16.62 -22.51
CA LYS A 14 1.52 -15.58 -22.02
C LYS A 14 1.63 -15.37 -20.51
N VAL A 15 1.77 -16.45 -19.73
CA VAL A 15 1.97 -16.37 -18.28
C VAL A 15 3.30 -15.69 -17.97
N PHE A 16 4.39 -16.05 -18.65
CA PHE A 16 5.68 -15.40 -18.46
C PHE A 16 5.63 -13.92 -18.83
N LYS A 17 5.02 -13.55 -19.96
CA LYS A 17 4.88 -12.14 -20.34
C LYS A 17 4.04 -11.35 -19.32
N TYR A 18 2.96 -11.93 -18.80
CA TYR A 18 2.15 -11.29 -17.76
C TYR A 18 2.92 -11.11 -16.44
N LEU A 19 3.66 -12.13 -16.03
CA LEU A 19 4.56 -12.03 -14.86
C LEU A 19 5.65 -11.01 -15.11
N GLN A 20 6.22 -10.96 -16.31
CA GLN A 20 7.21 -9.99 -16.73
C GLN A 20 6.62 -8.57 -16.70
N GLU A 21 5.41 -8.33 -17.18
CA GLU A 21 4.73 -7.03 -17.04
C GLU A 21 4.48 -6.64 -15.57
N ILE A 22 4.24 -7.62 -14.68
CA ILE A 22 4.07 -7.40 -13.23
C ILE A 22 5.40 -7.09 -12.54
N TYR A 23 6.48 -7.81 -12.88
CA TYR A 23 7.77 -7.76 -12.19
C TYR A 23 8.77 -6.78 -12.84
N GLU A 24 8.73 -6.62 -14.17
CA GLU A 24 9.56 -5.68 -14.96
C GLU A 24 8.87 -4.34 -15.21
N ASN A 25 7.86 -3.94 -14.45
CA ASN A 25 7.58 -2.51 -14.36
C ASN A 25 8.78 -1.87 -13.64
N ILE A 26 9.85 -1.58 -14.41
CA ILE A 26 11.11 -0.96 -13.96
C ILE A 26 10.79 0.35 -13.24
N ASN A 27 9.70 0.99 -13.64
CA ASN A 27 9.22 2.22 -13.07
C ASN A 27 8.26 1.99 -11.89
N LYS A 28 8.08 0.78 -11.35
CA LYS A 28 7.13 0.53 -10.25
C LYS A 28 7.38 1.47 -9.08
N LEU A 29 8.64 1.58 -8.63
CA LEU A 29 9.04 2.48 -7.56
C LEU A 29 8.72 3.94 -7.92
N GLU A 30 9.02 4.37 -9.14
CA GLU A 30 8.82 5.76 -9.57
C GLU A 30 7.33 6.10 -9.82
N ASN A 31 6.57 5.15 -10.33
CA ASN A 31 5.12 5.22 -10.48
C ASN A 31 4.47 5.31 -9.10
N ALA A 32 4.88 4.48 -8.15
CA ALA A 32 4.39 4.54 -6.78
C ALA A 32 4.74 5.88 -6.13
N LYS A 33 5.96 6.41 -6.33
CA LYS A 33 6.36 7.75 -5.86
C LYS A 33 5.49 8.84 -6.50
N THR A 34 5.26 8.76 -7.80
CA THR A 34 4.42 9.71 -8.55
C THR A 34 2.97 9.65 -8.08
N GLU A 35 2.39 8.46 -7.94
CA GLU A 35 1.04 8.27 -7.42
C GLU A 35 0.93 8.78 -5.97
N TYR A 36 1.93 8.51 -5.13
CA TYR A 36 1.99 9.00 -3.76
C TYR A 36 2.02 10.52 -3.69
N GLN A 37 2.79 11.18 -4.56
CA GLN A 37 2.83 12.65 -4.65
C GLN A 37 1.47 13.27 -4.99
N HIS A 38 0.66 12.58 -5.81
CA HIS A 38 -0.69 13.01 -6.18
C HIS A 38 -1.79 12.50 -5.23
N LEU A 39 -1.43 11.68 -4.23
CA LEU A 39 -2.39 11.12 -3.29
C LEU A 39 -2.91 12.18 -2.34
N ILE A 40 -4.18 12.57 -2.54
CA ILE A 40 -4.90 13.56 -1.74
C ILE A 40 -6.26 12.96 -1.38
N MET A 41 -6.62 12.97 -0.09
CA MET A 41 -7.95 12.54 0.35
C MET A 41 -8.97 13.63 0.03
N ARG A 42 -9.97 13.33 -0.80
CA ARG A 42 -11.07 14.25 -1.07
C ARG A 42 -12.18 14.05 -0.04
N ASN A 43 -12.99 15.09 0.19
CA ASN A 43 -14.07 15.06 1.18
C ASN A 43 -15.13 13.96 0.95
N LYS A 44 -15.24 13.44 -0.29
CA LYS A 44 -16.18 12.39 -0.68
C LYS A 44 -15.57 10.99 -0.68
N ASP A 45 -14.26 10.87 -0.53
CA ASP A 45 -13.58 9.58 -0.61
C ASP A 45 -13.86 8.76 0.65
N GLU A 46 -14.04 7.45 0.47
CA GLU A 46 -14.16 6.55 1.61
C GLU A 46 -12.82 6.42 2.32
N TYR A 47 -12.85 6.73 3.62
CA TYR A 47 -11.64 6.84 4.41
C TYR A 47 -10.76 5.59 4.43
N HIS A 48 -11.39 4.41 4.57
CA HIS A 48 -10.67 3.15 4.61
C HIS A 48 -10.00 2.84 3.25
N ILE A 49 -10.65 3.19 2.13
CA ILE A 49 -10.06 3.08 0.78
C ILE A 49 -8.83 3.99 0.66
N PHE A 50 -8.93 5.24 1.14
CA PHE A 50 -7.80 6.17 1.14
C PHE A 50 -6.62 5.62 1.97
N VAL A 51 -6.87 5.14 3.18
CA VAL A 51 -5.82 4.58 4.06
C VAL A 51 -5.16 3.36 3.43
N ILE A 52 -5.94 2.44 2.83
CA ILE A 52 -5.40 1.27 2.14
C ILE A 52 -4.49 1.71 0.99
N LYS A 53 -4.96 2.65 0.15
CA LYS A 53 -4.18 3.17 -0.98
C LYS A 53 -2.91 3.90 -0.51
N PHE A 54 -3.01 4.69 0.56
CA PHE A 54 -1.86 5.35 1.19
C PHE A 54 -0.81 4.32 1.64
N LEU A 55 -1.21 3.32 2.42
CA LEU A 55 -0.28 2.31 2.94
C LEU A 55 0.38 1.53 1.81
N HIS A 56 -0.41 1.12 0.82
CA HIS A 56 0.09 0.44 -0.36
C HIS A 56 1.14 1.28 -1.10
N LEU A 57 0.83 2.54 -1.43
CA LEU A 57 1.75 3.43 -2.14
C LEU A 57 3.00 3.75 -1.31
N THR A 58 2.89 3.97 0.00
CA THR A 58 4.08 4.22 0.84
C THR A 58 5.03 3.02 0.88
N SER A 59 4.48 1.81 0.82
CA SER A 59 5.27 0.58 0.77
C SER A 59 5.94 0.42 -0.60
N GLU A 60 5.18 0.57 -1.69
CA GLU A 60 5.72 0.42 -3.05
C GLU A 60 6.69 1.55 -3.45
N ALA A 61 6.52 2.74 -2.88
CA ALA A 61 7.37 3.90 -3.13
C ALA A 61 8.57 4.00 -2.15
N GLU A 62 8.68 3.04 -1.20
CA GLU A 62 9.70 3.01 -0.14
C GLU A 62 9.78 4.34 0.65
N ILE A 63 8.64 4.99 0.88
CA ILE A 63 8.62 6.28 1.58
C ILE A 63 8.91 6.05 3.06
N HIS A 64 9.94 6.70 3.59
CA HIS A 64 10.20 6.65 5.03
C HIS A 64 9.11 7.39 5.80
N LYS A 65 8.76 6.89 6.99
CA LYS A 65 7.72 7.47 7.86
C LYS A 65 7.87 8.98 8.10
N LYS A 66 9.11 9.47 8.19
CA LYS A 66 9.45 10.89 8.39
C LYS A 66 9.00 11.78 7.22
N ASP A 67 8.84 11.19 6.04
CA ASP A 67 8.53 11.88 4.79
C ASP A 67 7.03 11.81 4.44
N TYR A 68 6.19 11.27 5.35
CA TYR A 68 4.75 11.17 5.15
C TYR A 68 4.06 12.55 5.19
N LYS A 69 3.98 13.22 4.05
CA LYS A 69 3.33 14.54 3.92
C LYS A 69 1.86 14.53 4.38
N GLN A 70 1.14 13.44 4.09
CA GLN A 70 -0.27 13.30 4.45
C GLN A 70 -0.50 12.76 5.88
N LEU A 71 0.54 12.51 6.68
CA LEU A 71 0.40 11.95 8.03
C LEU A 71 -0.50 12.80 8.92
N ALA A 72 -0.41 14.13 8.81
CA ALA A 72 -1.27 15.05 9.55
C ALA A 72 -2.74 14.92 9.13
N SER A 73 -3.02 14.87 7.82
CA SER A 73 -4.38 14.66 7.29
C SER A 73 -4.96 13.30 7.70
N ILE A 74 -4.13 12.27 7.65
CA ILE A 74 -4.46 10.92 8.09
C ILE A 74 -4.79 10.91 9.58
N THR A 75 -3.93 11.51 10.40
CA THR A 75 -4.12 11.61 11.86
C THR A 75 -5.37 12.43 12.21
N ALA A 76 -5.60 13.55 11.54
CA ALA A 76 -6.80 14.38 11.74
C ALA A 76 -8.08 13.64 11.34
N SER A 77 -8.04 12.92 10.21
CA SER A 77 -9.15 12.10 9.75
C SER A 77 -9.43 10.93 10.71
N PHE A 78 -8.39 10.28 11.25
CA PHE A 78 -8.56 9.22 12.26
C PHE A 78 -9.25 9.73 13.53
N LYS A 79 -8.90 10.93 14.01
CA LYS A 79 -9.62 11.59 15.13
C LYS A 79 -11.11 11.78 14.80
N ARG A 80 -11.43 12.12 13.54
CA ARG A 80 -12.81 12.33 13.06
C ARG A 80 -13.63 11.04 12.97
N PHE A 81 -13.04 9.93 12.52
CA PHE A 81 -13.75 8.65 12.35
C PHE A 81 -13.99 7.88 13.66
N LYS A 82 -13.61 8.42 14.83
CA LYS A 82 -13.73 7.74 16.14
C LYS A 82 -13.19 6.31 16.13
N ILE A 83 -12.25 5.99 15.23
CA ILE A 83 -11.43 4.80 15.37
C ILE A 83 -10.61 5.08 16.62
N SER A 84 -10.84 4.32 17.70
CA SER A 84 -10.06 4.49 18.92
C SER A 84 -8.57 4.44 18.54
N ALA A 85 -7.75 5.32 19.13
CA ALA A 85 -6.31 5.32 18.90
C ALA A 85 -5.71 3.90 19.08
N SER A 86 -6.30 3.09 19.97
CA SER A 86 -5.98 1.67 20.13
C SER A 86 -6.21 0.81 18.87
N ARG A 87 -7.35 0.96 18.19
CA ARG A 87 -7.67 0.19 16.98
C ARG A 87 -6.81 0.62 15.80
N LEU A 88 -6.46 1.91 15.73
CA LEU A 88 -5.46 2.44 14.80
C LEU A 88 -4.09 1.79 15.01
N LEU A 89 -3.59 1.81 16.25
CA LEU A 89 -2.30 1.21 16.60
C LEU A 89 -2.28 -0.29 16.28
N THR A 90 -3.39 -1.00 16.51
CA THR A 90 -3.52 -2.41 16.12
C THR A 90 -3.43 -2.62 14.62
N ILE A 91 -4.12 -1.79 13.81
CA ILE A 91 -4.06 -1.88 12.34
C ILE A 91 -2.65 -1.58 11.85
N LEU A 92 -2.02 -0.50 12.32
CA LEU A 92 -0.66 -0.13 11.93
C LEU A 92 0.35 -1.22 12.31
N ARG A 93 0.20 -1.85 13.48
CA ARG A 93 1.04 -2.98 13.90
C ARG A 93 0.80 -4.21 13.03
N ALA A 94 -0.45 -4.53 12.72
CA ALA A 94 -0.82 -5.66 11.86
C ALA A 94 -0.28 -5.48 10.43
N CYS A 95 -0.26 -4.24 9.92
CA CYS A 95 0.33 -3.90 8.63
C CYS A 95 1.85 -3.70 8.67
N GLN A 96 2.53 -3.99 9.79
CA GLN A 96 3.98 -3.79 10.00
C GLN A 96 4.46 -2.34 9.78
N VAL A 97 3.54 -1.37 9.79
CA VAL A 97 3.83 0.06 9.63
C VAL A 97 4.48 0.63 10.89
N ILE A 98 4.21 0.05 12.06
CA ILE A 98 4.87 0.39 13.33
C ILE A 98 5.43 -0.87 13.97
N THR A 99 6.59 -0.75 14.63
CA THR A 99 7.18 -1.86 15.37
C THR A 99 6.38 -2.16 16.65
N THR A 100 6.65 -3.30 17.29
CA THR A 100 6.09 -3.58 18.62
C THR A 100 6.53 -2.53 19.65
N GLU A 101 7.72 -1.97 19.49
CA GLU A 101 8.24 -0.90 20.34
C GLU A 101 7.50 0.42 20.10
N ASP A 102 7.35 0.85 18.84
CA ASP A 102 6.56 2.01 18.44
C ASP A 102 5.11 1.92 18.98
N TYR A 103 4.48 0.74 18.86
CA TYR A 103 3.13 0.47 19.38
C TYR A 103 3.06 0.67 20.89
N SER A 104 4.07 0.22 21.64
CA SER A 104 4.11 0.34 23.10
C SER A 104 4.27 1.79 23.55
N VAL A 105 5.12 2.57 22.87
CA VAL A 105 5.30 4.00 23.14
C VAL A 105 4.01 4.76 22.86
N MET A 106 3.40 4.55 21.70
CA MET A 106 2.21 5.27 21.26
C MET A 106 0.95 4.91 22.06
N LYS A 107 0.88 3.71 22.65
CA LYS A 107 -0.23 3.32 23.54
C LYS A 107 -0.18 4.01 24.91
N LYS A 108 0.99 4.50 25.33
CA LYS A 108 1.19 5.22 26.60
C LYS A 108 0.89 6.72 26.50
N LEU A 109 0.87 7.27 25.28
CA LEU A 109 0.45 8.64 24.99
C LEU A 109 -1.09 8.75 25.00
#